data_AF-A0AAU3JL19-F1
#
_entry.id   AF-A0AAU3JL19-F1
#
_cell.length_a   1.000
_cell.length_b   1.000
_cell.length_c   1.000
_cell.angle_alpha   90.00
_cell.angle_beta   90.00
_cell.angle_gamma   90.00
#
_symmetry.space_group_name_H-M   'P 1'
#
loop_
_entity.id
_entity.type
_entity.pdbx_description
1 polymer ?
#
loop_
_entity_poly.entity_id
_entity_poly.type
_entity_poly.pdbx_seq_one_letter_code
_entity_poly.pdbx_strand_id
1 'polypeptide(L)'
;MTIADGDGGPGALRLKCEGADGLTGTFDPLVWHLTPVSHTPTKTVFAGRRNEKDAWIPVVFYALTDGSRYIHFGVRATAKSA
;
A
#
# COMPACT_ATOMS: atom_id res chain seq x y z
N MET A 1 -4.91 8.67 0.53
CA MET A 1 -4.06 7.60 -0.04
C MET A 1 -4.09 7.75 -1.55
N THR A 2 -2.93 7.71 -2.20
CA THR A 2 -2.80 7.92 -3.65
C THR A 2 -1.92 6.83 -4.25
N ILE A 3 -2.28 6.36 -5.44
CA ILE A 3 -1.56 5.30 -6.17
C ILE A 3 -1.14 5.86 -7.52
N ALA A 4 0.11 5.60 -7.90
CA ALA A 4 0.69 5.93 -9.18
C ALA A 4 1.56 4.77 -9.68
N ASP A 5 1.97 4.82 -10.93
CA ASP A 5 2.98 3.89 -11.46
C ASP A 5 4.30 4.05 -10.70
N GLY A 6 4.96 2.91 -10.48
CA GLY A 6 6.26 2.83 -9.83
C GLY A 6 7.39 2.62 -10.84
N ASP A 7 8.62 2.86 -10.39
CA ASP A 7 9.86 2.66 -11.15
C ASP A 7 10.44 1.23 -11.03
N GLY A 8 9.81 0.37 -10.22
CA GLY A 8 10.27 -0.99 -9.92
C GLY A 8 10.05 -2.04 -11.01
N GLY A 9 9.82 -1.64 -12.26
CA GLY A 9 9.55 -2.53 -13.39
C GLY A 9 8.06 -2.67 -13.77
N PRO A 10 7.73 -3.58 -14.70
CA PRO A 10 6.38 -3.70 -15.24
C PRO A 10 5.31 -3.96 -14.17
N GLY A 11 4.27 -3.12 -14.14
CA GLY A 11 3.17 -3.22 -13.19
C GLY A 11 3.53 -2.87 -11.75
N ALA A 12 4.74 -2.36 -11.49
CA ALA A 12 5.09 -1.82 -10.19
C ALA A 12 4.28 -0.56 -9.90
N LEU A 13 3.88 -0.38 -8.64
CA LEU A 13 3.11 0.77 -8.19
C LEU A 13 3.81 1.48 -7.04
N ARG A 14 3.54 2.78 -6.93
CA ARG A 14 3.91 3.60 -5.79
C ARG A 14 2.65 4.02 -5.04
N LEU A 15 2.59 3.67 -3.76
CA LEU A 15 1.48 3.97 -2.87
C LEU A 15 1.92 5.04 -1.85
N LYS A 16 1.21 6.17 -1.81
CA LYS A 16 1.44 7.26 -0.84
C LYS A 16 0.30 7.29 0.18
N CYS A 17 0.66 7.23 1.46
CA CYS A 17 -0.27 7.38 2.59
C CYS A 17 0.05 8.65 3.36
N GLU A 18 -0.96 9.48 3.58
CA GLU A 18 -0.86 10.76 4.28
C GLU A 18 -1.91 10.80 5.37
N GLY A 19 -1.60 11.50 6.46
CA GLY A 19 -2.57 11.76 7.51
C GLY A 19 -3.71 12.60 6.96
N ALA A 20 -4.94 12.20 7.25
CA ALA A 20 -6.15 12.95 6.94
C ALA A 20 -6.85 13.35 8.24
N ASP A 21 -7.68 14.39 8.18
CA ASP A 21 -8.45 14.91 9.32
C ASP A 21 -7.55 15.18 10.53
N GLY A 22 -7.89 14.67 11.71
CA GLY A 22 -7.10 14.83 12.94
C GLY A 22 -5.71 14.21 12.91
N LEU A 23 -5.35 13.47 11.86
CA LEU A 23 -4.00 12.92 11.65
C LEU A 23 -3.15 13.78 10.72
N THR A 24 -3.70 14.85 10.14
CA THR A 24 -2.97 15.73 9.21
C THR A 24 -1.70 16.27 9.88
N GLY A 25 -0.54 16.07 9.25
CA GLY A 25 0.75 16.54 9.75
C GLY A 25 1.32 15.77 10.95
N THR A 26 0.66 14.72 11.45
CA THR A 26 1.15 13.94 12.59
C THR A 26 2.29 12.97 12.23
N PHE A 27 2.49 12.70 10.94
CA PHE A 27 3.59 11.91 10.41
C PHE A 27 3.95 12.33 8.98
N ASP A 28 5.21 12.13 8.59
CA ASP A 28 5.65 12.30 7.22
C ASP A 28 4.94 11.30 6.30
N PRO A 29 4.52 11.69 5.09
CA PRO A 29 3.89 10.79 4.14
C PRO A 29 4.65 9.48 3.97
N LEU A 30 3.97 8.36 4.22
CA LEU A 30 4.54 7.04 4.02
C LEU A 30 4.49 6.69 2.53
N VAL A 31 5.64 6.30 1.97
CA VAL A 31 5.76 5.87 0.59
C VAL A 31 6.07 4.38 0.56
N TRP A 32 5.25 3.62 -0.16
CA TRP A 32 5.41 2.19 -0.36
C TRP A 32 5.68 1.90 -1.83
N HIS A 33 6.71 1.10 -2.08
CA HIS A 33 7.04 0.53 -3.38
C HIS A 33 6.41 -0.85 -3.47
N LEU A 34 5.52 -1.05 -4.44
CA LEU A 34 4.71 -2.25 -4.60
C LEU A 34 5.19 -3.02 -5.83
N THR A 35 5.72 -4.23 -5.61
CA THR A 35 6.08 -5.15 -6.69
C THR A 35 4.94 -6.16 -6.88
N PRO A 36 4.38 -6.30 -8.09
CA PRO A 36 3.34 -7.30 -8.34
C PRO A 36 3.94 -8.71 -8.17
N VAL A 37 3.25 -9.57 -7.42
CA VAL A 37 3.69 -10.96 -7.19
C VAL A 37 2.70 -11.99 -7.71
N SER A 38 1.43 -11.61 -7.87
CA SER A 38 0.40 -12.47 -8.45
C SER A 38 -0.74 -11.65 -9.00
N HIS A 39 -1.33 -12.11 -10.10
CA HIS A 39 -2.52 -11.54 -10.70
C HIS A 39 -3.50 -12.65 -11.07
N THR A 40 -4.76 -12.50 -10.64
CA THR A 40 -5.90 -13.34 -11.02
C THR A 40 -7.07 -12.45 -11.43
N PRO A 41 -8.12 -13.00 -12.08
CA PRO A 41 -9.30 -12.21 -12.42
C PRO A 41 -9.99 -11.54 -11.23
N THR A 42 -9.81 -12.08 -10.01
CA THR A 42 -10.48 -11.58 -8.80
C THR A 42 -9.59 -10.72 -7.91
N LYS A 43 -8.25 -10.78 -8.06
CA LYS A 43 -7.34 -9.96 -7.25
C LYS A 43 -5.94 -9.84 -7.85
N THR A 44 -5.27 -8.75 -7.49
CA THR A 44 -3.82 -8.59 -7.68
C THR A 44 -3.15 -8.46 -6.32
N VAL A 45 -2.07 -9.22 -6.10
CA VAL A 45 -1.29 -9.19 -4.87
C VAL A 45 0.05 -8.53 -5.16
N PHE A 46 0.44 -7.60 -4.29
CA PHE A 46 1.72 -6.92 -4.31
C PHE A 46 2.49 -7.22 -3.03
N ALA A 47 3.81 -7.35 -3.18
CA ALA A 47 4.75 -7.23 -2.06
C ALA A 47 5.15 -5.75 -1.93
N GLY A 48 4.81 -5.14 -0.80
CA GLY A 48 5.10 -3.74 -0.51
C GLY A 48 6.24 -3.57 0.48
N ARG A 49 7.13 -2.60 0.25
CA ARG A 49 8.14 -2.13 1.23
C ARG A 49 8.36 -0.63 1.12
N ARG A 50 8.76 0.03 2.21
CA ARG A 50 9.08 1.48 2.17
C ARG A 50 10.52 1.78 1.78
N ASN A 51 11.44 0.90 2.17
CA ASN A 51 12.87 0.97 1.85
C ASN A 51 13.47 -0.45 1.87
N GLU A 52 14.74 -0.60 1.50
CA GLU A 52 15.40 -1.90 1.39
C GLU A 52 15.59 -2.65 2.72
N LYS A 53 15.55 -1.94 3.85
CA LYS A 53 15.74 -2.48 5.20
C LYS A 53 14.43 -2.89 5.86
N ASP A 54 13.29 -2.44 5.33
CA ASP A 54 11.97 -2.75 5.86
C ASP A 54 11.52 -4.17 5.43
N ALA A 55 10.78 -4.83 6.31
CA ALA A 55 10.10 -6.08 5.97
C ALA A 55 9.02 -5.85 4.89
N TRP A 56 8.81 -6.88 4.09
CA TRP A 56 7.74 -6.91 3.10
C TRP A 56 6.37 -7.07 3.76
N ILE A 57 5.36 -6.38 3.23
CA ILE A 57 3.97 -6.57 3.60
C ILE A 57 3.11 -6.89 2.38
N PRO A 58 2.03 -7.66 2.52
CA PRO A 58 1.09 -7.88 1.43
C PRO A 58 0.17 -6.66 1.27
N VAL A 59 -0.02 -6.24 0.02
CA VAL A 59 -1.07 -5.29 -0.39
C VAL A 59 -1.92 -5.94 -1.46
N VAL A 60 -3.24 -5.99 -1.27
CA VAL A 60 -4.14 -6.75 -2.17
C VAL A 60 -5.22 -5.85 -2.74
N PHE A 61 -5.32 -5.83 -4.07
CA PHE A 61 -6.37 -5.14 -4.80
C PHE A 61 -7.40 -6.19 -5.21
N TYR A 62 -8.64 -6.05 -4.75
CA TYR A 62 -9.72 -6.96 -5.11
C TYR A 62 -10.59 -6.36 -6.20
N ALA A 63 -10.99 -7.18 -7.16
CA ALA A 63 -12.10 -6.87 -8.05
C ALA A 63 -13.39 -7.23 -7.32
N LEU A 64 -14.18 -6.22 -6.96
CA LEU A 64 -15.50 -6.41 -6.36
C LEU A 64 -16.57 -6.57 -7.44
N THR A 65 -17.65 -7.28 -7.14
CA THR A 65 -18.74 -7.58 -8.09
C THR A 65 -19.48 -6.34 -8.58
N ASP A 66 -19.47 -5.26 -7.79
CA ASP A 66 -20.08 -3.97 -8.12
C ASP A 66 -19.10 -3.02 -8.83
N GLY A 67 -17.87 -3.45 -9.10
CA GLY A 67 -16.81 -2.62 -9.68
C GLY A 67 -16.20 -1.61 -8.71
N SER A 68 -16.62 -1.59 -7.44
CA SER A 68 -16.03 -0.73 -6.43
C SER A 68 -14.56 -1.09 -6.22
N ARG A 69 -13.73 -0.06 -6.07
CA ARG A 69 -12.30 -0.23 -5.82
C ARG A 69 -12.10 -0.61 -4.36
N TYR A 70 -11.44 -1.74 -4.11
CA TYR A 70 -11.09 -2.19 -2.76
C TYR A 70 -9.63 -2.58 -2.67
N ILE A 71 -8.97 -2.07 -1.63
CA ILE A 71 -7.58 -2.38 -1.30
C ILE A 71 -7.53 -2.85 0.15
N HIS A 72 -6.97 -4.02 0.36
CA HIS A 72 -6.62 -4.49 1.70
C HIS A 72 -5.16 -4.14 2.00
N PHE A 73 -4.96 -3.34 3.04
CA PHE A 73 -3.67 -2.85 3.48
C PHE A 73 -3.53 -3.03 5.01
N GLY A 74 -2.83 -4.09 5.42
CA GLY A 74 -2.66 -4.42 6.83
C GLY A 74 -1.60 -3.52 7.47
N VAL A 75 -1.99 -2.75 8.49
CA VAL A 75 -1.09 -1.97 9.32
C VAL A 75 -1.28 -2.31 10.79
N ARG A 76 -0.19 -2.29 11.56
CA ARG A 76 -0.22 -2.40 13.02
C ARG A 76 0.22 -1.09 13.62
N ALA A 77 -0.65 -0.48 14.42
CA ALA A 77 -0.25 0.59 15.33
C ALA A 77 0.20 -0.03 16.65
N THR A 78 1.39 0.34 17.12
CA THR A 78 1.85 0.05 18.48
C THR A 78 1.80 1.37 19.25
N ALA A 79 1.21 1.37 20.44
CA ALA A 79 1.20 2.56 21.28
C ALA A 79 2.63 3.03 21.54
N LYS A 80 2.84 4.35 21.56
CA LYS A 80 4.14 4.93 21.91
C LYS A 80 4.48 4.49 23.33
N SER A 81 5.64 3.88 23.54
CA SER A 81 6.15 3.65 24.90
C SER A 81 6.42 5.01 25.54
N ALA A 82 6.00 5.15 26.80
CA ALA A 82 6.22 6.35 27.62
C ALA A 82 7.71 6.67 27.79
#